data_AF-A0A938V200-F1
#
_entry.id   AF-A0A938V200-F1
#
_cell.length_a   1.000
_cell.length_b   1.000
_cell.length_c   1.000
_cell.angle_alpha   90.00
_cell.angle_beta   90.00
_cell.angle_gamma   90.00
#
_symmetry.space_group_name_H-M   'P 1'
#
loop_
_entity.id
_entity.type
_entity.pdbx_description
1 polymer ?
#
loop_
_entity_poly.entity_id
_entity_poly.type
_entity_poly.pdbx_seq_one_letter_code
_entity_poly.pdbx_strand_id
1 'polypeptide(L)'
;SKMEKLADKGNGNYGYIDSILEAKKVLVSEMGGTLFTIAKDVKIQVEFNPAKVKGYRLIGYENRMLKKEDFDDDKKDAGEMGAGHSVTALYEIIPAGSKEEIPGSGDLKYQKTKLSPEAGESDELLTIKLRYKQPDGDTSKLIEVPLIDRGVALDKSSEDFRFSAAVAQFGLILRDSEFKGDSNYESVIRLAKGSVGEDAEGYRSDFIKLVKQTQLLDSSRK
;
A
#
# COMPACT_ATOMS: atom_id res chain seq x y z
N SER A 1 -16.73 -9.58 1.62
CA SER A 1 -17.53 -10.64 2.30
C SER A 1 -18.44 -10.04 3.38
N LYS A 2 -19.50 -10.72 3.87
CA LYS A 2 -20.31 -10.24 5.01
C LYS A 2 -19.48 -10.10 6.31
N MET A 3 -18.44 -10.92 6.48
CA MET A 3 -17.56 -10.89 7.66
C MET A 3 -16.59 -9.71 7.65
N GLU A 4 -16.02 -9.38 6.49
CA GLU A 4 -15.20 -8.18 6.27
C GLU A 4 -15.99 -6.90 6.62
N LYS A 5 -17.24 -6.78 6.15
CA LYS A 5 -18.12 -5.65 6.48
C LYS A 5 -18.48 -5.53 7.96
N LEU A 6 -18.40 -6.62 8.72
CA LEU A 6 -18.65 -6.62 10.18
C LEU A 6 -17.38 -6.18 10.93
N ALA A 7 -16.22 -6.69 10.52
CA ALA A 7 -14.92 -6.29 11.07
C ALA A 7 -14.64 -4.80 10.80
N ASP A 8 -14.91 -4.33 9.58
CA ASP A 8 -14.78 -2.92 9.18
C ASP A 8 -15.65 -1.96 10.00
N LYS A 9 -16.80 -2.44 10.50
CA LYS A 9 -17.73 -1.63 11.32
C LYS A 9 -17.42 -1.65 12.81
N GLY A 10 -16.59 -2.59 13.25
CA GLY A 10 -16.19 -2.76 14.65
C GLY A 10 -14.70 -2.50 14.88
N ASN A 11 -13.99 -1.91 13.90
CA ASN A 11 -12.53 -1.72 13.91
C ASN A 11 -11.75 -3.00 14.26
N GLY A 12 -12.30 -4.17 13.91
CA GLY A 12 -11.73 -5.48 14.22
C GLY A 12 -10.83 -6.03 13.10
N ASN A 13 -9.94 -6.96 13.46
CA ASN A 13 -9.11 -7.66 12.48
C ASN A 13 -9.81 -8.92 11.98
N TYR A 14 -9.70 -9.22 10.68
CA TYR A 14 -10.16 -10.47 10.09
C TYR A 14 -8.99 -11.20 9.42
N GLY A 15 -8.93 -12.52 9.59
CA GLY A 15 -7.93 -13.36 8.94
C GLY A 15 -8.62 -14.54 8.26
N TYR A 16 -8.13 -14.94 7.09
CA TYR A 16 -8.49 -16.22 6.48
C TYR A 16 -7.41 -17.22 6.88
N ILE A 17 -7.78 -18.28 7.60
CA ILE A 17 -6.85 -19.32 8.02
C ILE A 17 -7.10 -20.54 7.13
N ASP A 18 -6.17 -20.80 6.22
CA ASP A 18 -6.19 -21.96 5.33
C ASP A 18 -5.03 -22.94 5.59
N SER A 19 -4.04 -22.54 6.39
CA SER A 19 -2.89 -23.34 6.76
C SER A 19 -2.52 -23.17 8.24
N ILE A 20 -1.75 -24.12 8.78
CA ILE A 20 -1.22 -24.05 10.15
C ILE A 20 -0.27 -22.85 10.31
N LEU A 21 0.45 -22.47 9.25
CA LEU A 21 1.33 -21.30 9.26
C LEU A 21 0.53 -19.99 9.35
N GLU A 22 -0.57 -19.89 8.59
CA GLU A 22 -1.49 -18.75 8.67
C GLU A 22 -2.20 -18.72 10.02
N ALA A 23 -2.55 -19.88 10.60
CA ALA A 23 -3.11 -19.97 11.95
C ALA A 23 -2.12 -19.46 13.01
N LYS A 24 -0.85 -19.86 12.94
CA LYS A 24 0.21 -19.37 13.83
C LYS A 24 0.41 -17.86 13.66
N LYS A 25 0.41 -17.37 12.41
CA LYS A 25 0.52 -15.95 12.10
C LYS A 25 -0.60 -15.14 12.76
N VAL A 26 -1.85 -15.48 12.46
CA VAL A 26 -3.03 -14.73 12.88
C VAL A 26 -3.26 -14.86 14.40
N LEU A 27 -3.15 -16.06 14.96
CA LEU A 27 -3.55 -16.33 16.35
C LEU A 27 -2.43 -16.22 17.38
N VAL A 28 -1.16 -16.27 16.96
CA VAL A 28 -0.01 -16.23 17.87
C VAL A 28 0.84 -14.99 17.65
N SER A 29 1.22 -14.71 16.40
CA SER A 29 2.13 -13.60 16.09
C SER A 29 1.42 -12.23 16.05
N GLU A 30 0.28 -12.15 15.36
CA GLU A 30 -0.43 -10.88 15.13
C GLU A 30 -1.45 -10.57 16.23
N MET A 31 -2.00 -11.59 16.92
CA MET A 31 -2.99 -11.41 17.98
C MET A 31 -2.48 -10.58 19.17
N GLY A 32 -1.17 -10.56 19.43
CA GLY A 32 -0.59 -9.71 20.48
C GLY A 32 -0.57 -8.22 20.14
N GLY A 33 -0.37 -7.87 18.86
CA GLY A 33 -0.32 -6.48 18.40
C GLY A 33 -1.68 -5.79 18.44
N THR A 34 -2.76 -6.55 18.30
CA THR A 34 -4.13 -6.06 18.32
C THR A 34 -4.67 -5.77 19.72
N LEU A 35 -3.97 -6.20 20.78
CA LEU A 35 -4.40 -6.02 22.17
C LEU A 35 -3.90 -4.72 22.82
N PHE A 36 -2.89 -4.06 22.23
CA PHE A 36 -2.30 -2.83 22.78
C PHE A 36 -2.31 -1.72 21.73
N THR A 37 -3.39 -0.93 21.70
CA THR A 37 -3.51 0.25 20.85
C THR A 37 -2.53 1.34 21.30
N ILE A 38 -1.63 1.74 20.40
CA ILE A 38 -0.66 2.82 20.65
C ILE A 38 -1.09 4.15 20.03
N ALA A 39 -2.02 4.10 19.07
CA ALA A 39 -2.61 5.26 18.44
C ALA A 39 -4.04 4.98 17.99
N LYS A 40 -4.96 5.90 18.31
CA LYS A 40 -6.36 5.86 17.86
C LYS A 40 -6.61 6.90 16.77
N ASP A 41 -7.69 6.75 16.01
CA ASP A 41 -8.11 7.63 14.91
C ASP A 41 -6.97 7.94 13.93
N VAL A 42 -6.25 6.91 13.50
CA VAL A 42 -5.13 7.07 12.60
C VAL A 42 -5.63 7.35 11.18
N LYS A 43 -5.18 8.48 10.64
CA LYS A 43 -5.45 8.92 9.28
C LYS A 43 -4.14 9.14 8.55
N ILE A 44 -4.04 8.57 7.36
CA ILE A 44 -2.87 8.72 6.49
C ILE A 44 -3.32 9.44 5.22
N GLN A 45 -2.61 10.48 4.87
CA GLN A 45 -2.77 11.18 3.60
C GLN A 45 -1.41 11.28 2.91
N VAL A 46 -1.40 11.02 1.61
CA VAL A 46 -0.21 11.17 0.77
C VAL A 46 -0.49 12.30 -0.22
N GLU A 47 0.43 13.26 -0.27
CA GLU A 47 0.37 14.40 -1.17
C GLU A 47 1.57 14.35 -2.11
N PHE A 48 1.33 14.13 -3.40
CA PHE A 48 2.39 14.10 -4.41
C PHE A 48 2.71 15.50 -4.92
N ASN A 49 3.99 15.77 -5.18
CA ASN A 49 4.41 17.00 -5.81
C ASN A 49 4.02 16.99 -7.30
N PRO A 50 3.12 17.88 -7.77
CA PRO A 50 2.67 17.92 -9.16
C PRO A 50 3.79 18.27 -10.16
N ALA A 51 4.92 18.82 -9.70
CA ALA A 51 6.10 19.07 -10.53
C ALA A 51 6.87 17.78 -10.87
N LYS A 52 6.74 16.74 -10.02
CA LYS A 52 7.46 15.46 -10.16
C LYS A 52 6.53 14.33 -10.60
N VAL A 53 5.26 14.35 -10.20
CA VAL A 53 4.26 13.31 -10.46
C VAL A 53 2.99 13.93 -11.03
N LYS A 54 2.59 13.53 -12.24
CA LYS A 54 1.35 14.02 -12.87
C LYS A 54 0.14 13.12 -12.66
N GLY A 55 0.35 11.86 -12.29
CA GLY A 55 -0.72 10.90 -11.99
C GLY A 55 -0.25 9.86 -11.00
N TYR A 56 -1.16 9.33 -10.20
CA TYR A 56 -0.87 8.27 -9.24
C TYR A 56 -2.10 7.43 -8.94
N ARG A 57 -1.89 6.18 -8.52
CA ARG A 57 -2.94 5.26 -8.10
C ARG A 57 -2.46 4.40 -6.94
N LEU A 58 -3.31 4.23 -5.94
CA LEU A 58 -3.08 3.32 -4.81
C LEU A 58 -3.39 1.88 -5.23
N ILE A 59 -2.43 0.98 -5.09
CA ILE A 59 -2.60 -0.44 -5.42
C ILE A 59 -3.19 -1.18 -4.22
N GLY A 60 -4.31 -1.88 -4.43
CA GLY A 60 -4.90 -2.81 -3.47
C GLY A 60 -5.89 -2.22 -2.47
N TYR A 61 -5.62 -1.04 -1.91
CA TYR A 61 -6.46 -0.37 -0.89
C TYR A 61 -7.49 0.62 -1.49
N GLU A 62 -7.90 0.43 -2.74
CA GLU A 62 -8.77 1.36 -3.48
C GLU A 62 -10.10 1.67 -2.75
N ASN A 63 -10.63 0.73 -1.94
CA ASN A 63 -11.90 0.85 -1.24
C ASN A 63 -11.86 1.65 0.08
N ARG A 64 -10.69 2.06 0.57
CA ARG A 64 -10.53 2.78 1.85
C ARG A 64 -9.95 4.20 1.70
N MET A 65 -9.94 4.77 0.50
CA MET A 65 -9.47 6.15 0.32
C MET A 65 -10.36 7.14 1.09
N LEU A 66 -9.76 7.81 2.07
CA LEU A 66 -10.38 8.93 2.78
C LEU A 66 -10.48 10.15 1.88
N LYS A 67 -11.59 10.87 1.96
CA LYS A 67 -11.71 12.18 1.30
C LYS A 67 -10.82 13.19 2.01
N LYS A 68 -10.33 14.19 1.28
CA LYS A 68 -9.51 15.27 1.83
C LYS A 68 -10.21 15.98 3.00
N GLU A 69 -11.51 16.19 2.90
CA GLU A 69 -12.35 16.82 3.93
C GLU A 69 -12.42 15.99 5.24
N ASP A 70 -12.36 14.66 5.13
CA ASP A 70 -12.44 13.75 6.27
C ASP A 70 -11.10 13.66 7.04
N PHE A 71 -9.99 14.11 6.45
CA PHE A 71 -8.66 14.04 7.06
C PHE A 71 -8.54 14.94 8.29
N ASP A 72 -9.02 16.18 8.19
CA ASP A 72 -8.89 17.19 9.24
C ASP A 72 -9.99 17.13 10.32
N ASP A 73 -11.08 16.36 10.09
CA ASP A 73 -12.20 16.26 11.03
C ASP A 73 -11.94 15.25 12.16
N ASP A 74 -11.56 15.72 13.34
CA ASP A 74 -11.32 14.89 14.52
C ASP A 74 -12.57 14.15 15.05
N LYS A 75 -13.78 14.42 14.53
CA LYS A 75 -15.00 13.66 14.83
C LYS A 75 -15.17 12.42 13.96
N LYS A 76 -14.38 12.30 12.88
CA LYS A 76 -14.43 11.14 11.98
C LYS A 76 -13.55 10.03 12.54
N ASP A 77 -14.21 8.94 12.94
CA ASP A 77 -13.56 7.69 13.35
C ASP A 77 -12.71 7.10 12.20
N ALA A 78 -11.55 6.57 12.54
CA ALA A 78 -10.55 6.06 11.60
C ALA A 78 -9.84 4.83 12.17
N GLY A 79 -8.82 4.32 11.48
CA GLY A 79 -8.18 3.06 11.87
C GLY A 79 -7.45 3.14 13.22
N GLU A 80 -7.42 2.04 13.95
CA GLU A 80 -6.56 1.89 15.13
C GLU A 80 -5.20 1.29 14.74
N MET A 81 -4.13 1.75 15.38
CA MET A 81 -2.80 1.16 15.24
C MET A 81 -2.35 0.55 16.57
N GLY A 82 -2.12 -0.76 16.53
CA GLY A 82 -1.57 -1.55 17.61
C GLY A 82 -0.05 -1.54 17.66
N ALA A 83 0.52 -1.87 18.82
CA ALA A 83 1.97 -2.02 18.98
C ALA A 83 2.51 -3.08 18.01
N GLY A 84 3.55 -2.72 17.25
CA GLY A 84 4.17 -3.60 16.25
C GLY A 84 3.41 -3.72 14.92
N HIS A 85 2.29 -3.02 14.74
CA HIS A 85 1.61 -2.97 13.44
C HIS A 85 2.44 -2.18 12.42
N SER A 86 2.57 -2.74 11.22
CA SER A 86 3.18 -2.08 10.06
C SER A 86 2.18 -2.07 8.91
N VAL A 87 2.05 -0.92 8.24
CA VAL A 87 1.15 -0.75 7.09
C VAL A 87 1.99 -0.43 5.86
N THR A 88 1.77 -1.20 4.80
CA THR A 88 2.43 -0.98 3.51
C THR A 88 1.39 -0.53 2.49
N ALA A 89 1.58 0.67 1.94
CA ALA A 89 0.81 1.18 0.81
C ALA A 89 1.72 1.28 -0.41
N LEU A 90 1.28 0.71 -1.53
CA LEU A 90 1.99 0.77 -2.79
C LEU A 90 1.27 1.73 -3.73
N TYR A 91 2.01 2.69 -4.29
CA TYR A 91 1.50 3.61 -5.29
C TYR A 91 2.18 3.34 -6.63
N GLU A 92 1.36 3.30 -7.67
CA GLU A 92 1.82 3.45 -9.05
C GLU A 92 1.80 4.94 -9.37
N ILE A 93 2.88 5.45 -9.96
CA ILE A 93 3.01 6.88 -10.29
C ILE A 93 3.34 7.05 -11.77
N ILE A 94 2.89 8.17 -12.32
CA ILE A 94 3.26 8.65 -13.65
C ILE A 94 4.11 9.90 -13.44
N PRO A 95 5.43 9.84 -13.73
CA PRO A 95 6.31 11.00 -13.62
C PRO A 95 5.81 12.16 -14.49
N ALA A 96 6.00 13.40 -14.03
CA ALA A 96 5.55 14.60 -14.72
C ALA A 96 6.12 14.72 -16.15
N GLY A 97 7.37 14.27 -16.36
CA GLY A 97 8.02 14.22 -17.66
C GLY A 97 7.66 13.03 -18.55
N SER A 98 6.81 12.09 -18.09
CA SER A 98 6.40 10.92 -18.90
C SER A 98 5.57 11.35 -20.11
N LYS A 99 5.61 10.56 -21.18
CA LYS A 99 4.74 10.72 -22.36
C LYS A 99 3.37 10.06 -22.19
N GLU A 100 3.17 9.30 -21.13
CA GLU A 100 1.89 8.64 -20.86
C GLU A 100 0.77 9.66 -20.64
N GLU A 101 -0.35 9.47 -21.31
CA GLU A 101 -1.54 10.29 -21.09
C GLU A 101 -2.40 9.70 -19.98
N ILE A 102 -2.93 10.56 -19.13
CA ILE A 102 -3.87 10.15 -18.09
C ILE A 102 -5.27 10.26 -18.68
N PRO A 103 -6.02 9.14 -18.81
CA PRO A 103 -7.38 9.17 -19.31
C PRO A 103 -8.24 10.17 -18.52
N GLY A 104 -8.84 11.13 -19.19
CA GLY A 104 -9.68 12.16 -18.56
C GLY A 104 -8.94 13.36 -17.97
N SER A 105 -7.60 13.43 -18.05
CA SER A 105 -6.84 14.63 -17.62
C SER A 105 -6.74 15.72 -18.70
N GLY A 106 -7.59 15.68 -19.73
CA GLY A 106 -7.59 16.68 -20.79
C GLY A 106 -7.64 18.08 -20.21
N ASP A 107 -6.92 19.02 -20.83
CA ASP A 107 -6.84 20.41 -20.37
C ASP A 107 -8.24 20.97 -20.12
N LEU A 108 -8.59 21.07 -18.84
CA LEU A 108 -9.89 21.59 -18.44
C LEU A 108 -9.95 23.03 -18.93
N LYS A 109 -10.83 23.30 -19.89
CA LYS A 109 -10.99 24.61 -20.55
C LYS A 109 -11.04 25.79 -19.56
N TYR A 110 -11.53 25.56 -18.35
CA TYR A 110 -11.71 26.57 -17.30
C TYR A 110 -10.75 26.43 -16.11
N GLN A 111 -9.88 25.42 -16.06
CA GLN A 111 -8.92 25.24 -14.97
C GLN A 111 -7.51 25.23 -15.53
N LYS A 112 -6.69 26.20 -15.11
CA LYS A 112 -5.26 26.19 -15.35
C LYS A 112 -4.58 25.66 -14.09
N THR A 113 -3.94 24.51 -14.17
CA THR A 113 -3.09 24.00 -13.10
C THR A 113 -1.83 24.85 -13.06
N LYS A 114 -1.76 25.80 -12.13
CA LYS A 114 -0.57 26.62 -11.91
C LYS A 114 0.26 25.96 -10.81
N LEU A 115 1.43 25.46 -11.17
CA LEU A 115 2.42 24.99 -10.20
C LEU A 115 2.84 26.15 -9.30
N SER A 116 2.88 25.90 -8.00
CA SER A 116 3.49 26.84 -7.06
C SER A 116 5.01 26.86 -7.28
N PRO A 117 5.68 28.01 -7.08
CA PRO A 117 7.15 28.08 -7.17
C PRO A 117 7.84 27.03 -6.29
N GLU A 118 7.31 26.80 -5.09
CA GLU A 118 7.81 25.82 -4.13
C GLU A 118 7.75 24.38 -4.67
N ALA A 119 6.71 24.03 -5.42
CA ALA A 119 6.60 22.71 -6.04
C ALA A 119 7.68 22.50 -7.12
N GLY A 120 8.01 23.56 -7.88
CA GLY A 120 9.01 23.50 -8.95
C GLY A 120 10.45 23.47 -8.45
N GLU A 121 10.73 24.12 -7.31
CA GLU A 121 12.07 24.22 -6.72
C GLU A 121 12.37 23.06 -5.75
N SER A 122 11.34 22.38 -5.24
CA SER A 122 11.50 21.26 -4.30
C SER A 122 11.94 19.96 -4.98
N ASP A 123 12.82 19.22 -4.31
CA ASP A 123 13.21 17.85 -4.69
C ASP A 123 12.27 16.78 -4.12
N GLU A 124 11.27 17.18 -3.34
CA GLU A 124 10.29 16.28 -2.75
C GLU A 124 9.41 15.65 -3.83
N LEU A 125 9.34 14.32 -3.81
CA LEU A 125 8.42 13.53 -4.62
C LEU A 125 7.00 13.59 -4.03
N LEU A 126 6.90 13.43 -2.72
CA LEU A 126 5.64 13.40 -1.99
C LEU A 126 5.86 13.75 -0.51
N THR A 127 4.76 14.07 0.17
CA THR A 127 4.71 14.24 1.62
C THR A 127 3.68 13.29 2.21
N ILE A 128 4.08 12.54 3.23
CA ILE A 128 3.19 11.69 4.01
C ILE A 128 2.72 12.48 5.24
N LYS A 129 1.41 12.61 5.39
CA LYS A 129 0.76 13.24 6.54
C LYS A 129 0.07 12.16 7.35
N LEU A 130 0.51 11.97 8.59
CA LEU A 130 -0.04 11.03 9.55
C LEU A 130 -0.68 11.82 10.69
N ARG A 131 -2.01 11.73 10.80
CA ARG A 131 -2.75 12.28 11.93
C ARG A 131 -3.17 11.13 12.84
N TYR A 132 -2.97 11.28 14.15
CA TYR A 132 -3.34 10.28 15.13
C TYR A 132 -3.64 10.89 16.49
N LYS A 133 -4.37 10.18 17.33
CA LYS A 133 -4.59 10.53 18.74
C LYS A 133 -3.84 9.54 19.65
N GLN A 134 -3.37 10.01 20.80
CA GLN A 134 -2.84 9.12 21.84
C GLN A 134 -3.98 8.23 22.38
N PRO A 135 -3.70 7.03 22.91
CA PRO A 135 -4.74 6.11 23.37
C PRO A 135 -5.74 6.78 24.34
N ASP A 136 -5.21 7.52 25.31
CA ASP A 136 -6.00 8.22 26.34
C ASP A 136 -6.32 9.70 26.02
N GLY A 137 -5.96 10.18 24.82
CA GLY A 137 -6.05 11.61 24.47
C GLY A 137 -7.07 11.89 23.37
N ASP A 138 -7.85 12.96 23.47
CA ASP A 138 -8.88 13.27 22.47
C ASP A 138 -8.46 14.28 21.39
N THR A 139 -7.27 14.86 21.55
CA THR A 139 -6.68 15.79 20.58
C THR A 139 -5.73 15.06 19.64
N SER A 140 -5.87 15.32 18.34
CA SER A 140 -5.00 14.74 17.33
C SER A 140 -3.64 15.43 17.26
N LYS A 141 -2.64 14.68 16.82
CA LYS A 141 -1.28 15.12 16.49
C LYS A 141 -1.03 14.85 15.02
N LEU A 142 -0.39 15.78 14.33
CA LEU A 142 0.00 15.66 12.94
C LEU A 142 1.51 15.45 12.84
N ILE A 143 1.91 14.46 12.04
CA ILE A 143 3.29 14.22 11.62
C ILE A 143 3.32 14.38 10.11
N GLU A 144 4.27 15.17 9.61
CA GLU A 144 4.50 15.36 8.18
C GLU A 144 5.91 14.91 7.83
N VAL A 145 6.03 14.04 6.84
CA VAL A 145 7.30 13.47 6.39
C VAL A 145 7.42 13.69 4.88
N PRO A 146 8.22 14.67 4.43
CA PRO A 146 8.56 14.81 3.03
C PRO A 146 9.51 13.69 2.60
N LEU A 147 9.31 13.16 1.40
CA LEU A 147 10.11 12.10 0.80
C LEU A 147 10.65 12.55 -0.55
N ILE A 148 11.95 12.30 -0.74
CA ILE A 148 12.69 12.58 -1.97
C ILE A 148 12.95 11.25 -2.68
N ASP A 149 12.71 11.20 -3.98
CA ASP A 149 13.16 10.07 -4.80
C ASP A 149 14.68 10.12 -4.97
N ARG A 150 15.37 9.11 -4.46
CA ARG A 150 16.83 8.98 -4.57
C ARG A 150 17.26 8.18 -5.81
N GLY A 151 16.33 7.78 -6.66
CA GLY A 151 16.62 6.99 -7.86
C GLY A 151 17.21 5.61 -7.55
N VAL A 152 16.80 5.01 -6.43
CA VAL A 152 17.28 3.69 -6.01
C VAL A 152 16.73 2.64 -6.98
N ALA A 153 17.63 1.94 -7.67
CA ALA A 153 17.25 0.86 -8.55
C ALA A 153 16.49 -0.26 -7.79
N LEU A 154 15.54 -0.91 -8.46
CA LEU A 154 14.66 -1.90 -7.84
C LEU A 154 15.43 -3.05 -7.17
N ASP A 155 16.50 -3.53 -7.79
CA ASP A 155 17.37 -4.58 -7.27
C ASP A 155 18.15 -4.16 -6.01
N LYS A 156 18.34 -2.84 -5.81
CA LYS A 156 18.99 -2.23 -4.65
C LYS A 156 18.03 -1.71 -3.58
N SER A 157 16.72 -1.80 -3.82
CA SER A 157 15.69 -1.41 -2.83
C SER A 157 15.68 -2.34 -1.61
N SER A 158 14.81 -2.09 -0.63
CA SER A 158 14.67 -3.01 0.50
C SER A 158 14.05 -4.34 0.06
N GLU A 159 14.33 -5.40 0.81
CA GLU A 159 13.69 -6.70 0.61
C GLU A 159 12.18 -6.59 0.76
N ASP A 160 11.70 -5.83 1.75
CA ASP A 160 10.27 -5.60 1.99
C ASP A 160 9.58 -4.92 0.80
N PHE A 161 10.24 -3.94 0.17
CA PHE A 161 9.70 -3.27 -1.00
C PHE A 161 9.57 -4.24 -2.18
N ARG A 162 10.64 -5.00 -2.48
CA ARG A 162 10.59 -6.01 -3.55
C ARG A 162 9.55 -7.09 -3.27
N PHE A 163 9.46 -7.57 -2.03
CA PHE A 163 8.52 -8.63 -1.67
C PHE A 163 7.07 -8.15 -1.77
N SER A 164 6.76 -6.98 -1.20
CA SER A 164 5.42 -6.38 -1.31
C SER A 164 5.03 -6.08 -2.76
N ALA A 165 5.97 -5.61 -3.58
CA ALA A 165 5.75 -5.42 -5.01
C ALA A 165 5.46 -6.74 -5.75
N ALA A 166 6.14 -7.84 -5.40
CA ALA A 166 5.85 -9.16 -5.95
C ALA A 166 4.45 -9.66 -5.58
N VAL A 167 4.02 -9.45 -4.33
CA VAL A 167 2.66 -9.77 -3.87
C VAL A 167 1.60 -8.95 -4.63
N ALA A 168 1.81 -7.65 -4.78
CA ALA A 168 0.93 -6.78 -5.55
C ALA A 168 0.85 -7.19 -7.02
N GLN A 169 2.00 -7.47 -7.65
CA GLN A 169 2.09 -7.94 -9.02
C GLN A 169 1.33 -9.26 -9.22
N PHE A 170 1.44 -10.20 -8.29
CA PHE A 170 0.67 -11.44 -8.32
C PHE A 170 -0.84 -11.18 -8.27
N GLY A 171 -1.28 -10.27 -7.41
CA GLY A 171 -2.68 -9.85 -7.33
C GLY A 171 -3.20 -9.25 -8.65
N LEU A 172 -2.40 -8.45 -9.34
CA LEU A 172 -2.76 -7.88 -10.65
C LEU A 172 -2.93 -8.97 -11.72
N ILE A 173 -2.06 -9.99 -11.73
CA ILE A 173 -2.16 -11.14 -12.64
C ILE A 173 -3.44 -11.93 -12.36
N LEU A 174 -3.70 -12.28 -11.09
CA LEU A 174 -4.88 -13.06 -10.69
C LEU A 174 -6.21 -12.37 -11.01
N ARG A 175 -6.24 -11.05 -10.98
CA ARG A 175 -7.43 -10.24 -11.30
C ARG A 175 -7.57 -9.94 -12.79
N ASP A 176 -6.64 -10.42 -13.62
CA ASP A 176 -6.55 -10.06 -15.03
C ASP A 176 -6.61 -8.52 -15.23
N SER A 177 -5.89 -7.78 -14.39
CA SER A 177 -6.00 -6.33 -14.32
C SER A 177 -5.52 -5.67 -15.62
N GLU A 178 -6.23 -4.64 -16.09
CA GLU A 178 -5.79 -3.79 -17.20
C GLU A 178 -4.43 -3.10 -16.93
N PHE A 179 -4.07 -2.95 -15.65
CA PHE A 179 -2.81 -2.35 -15.19
C PHE A 179 -1.70 -3.37 -14.96
N LYS A 180 -1.88 -4.66 -15.27
CA LYS A 180 -0.84 -5.67 -15.03
C LYS A 180 0.37 -5.51 -15.97
N GLY A 181 0.24 -4.76 -17.06
CA GLY A 181 1.30 -4.59 -18.07
C GLY A 181 1.83 -5.95 -18.57
N ASP A 182 3.15 -6.07 -18.64
CA ASP A 182 3.85 -7.31 -19.06
C ASP A 182 4.06 -8.32 -17.91
N SER A 183 3.38 -8.14 -16.78
CA SER A 183 3.55 -8.98 -15.59
C SER A 183 3.15 -10.43 -15.85
N ASN A 184 3.96 -11.36 -15.37
CA ASN A 184 3.72 -12.79 -15.48
C ASN A 184 4.22 -13.53 -14.23
N TYR A 185 3.87 -14.82 -14.09
CA TYR A 185 4.26 -15.59 -12.92
C TYR A 185 5.78 -15.68 -12.73
N GLU A 186 6.56 -15.72 -13.83
CA GLU A 186 8.02 -15.78 -13.74
C GLU A 186 8.62 -14.49 -13.19
N SER A 187 8.10 -13.32 -13.60
CA SER A 187 8.55 -12.03 -13.07
C SER A 187 8.26 -11.91 -11.57
N VAL A 188 7.09 -12.37 -11.12
CA VAL A 188 6.72 -12.43 -9.69
C VAL A 188 7.67 -13.34 -8.93
N ILE A 189 7.90 -14.56 -9.41
CA ILE A 189 8.77 -15.54 -8.75
C ILE A 189 10.21 -14.99 -8.64
N ARG A 190 10.72 -14.36 -9.70
CA ARG A 190 12.06 -13.75 -9.70
C ARG A 190 12.16 -12.63 -8.67
N LEU A 191 11.19 -11.74 -8.61
CA LEU A 191 11.17 -10.62 -7.68
C LEU A 191 11.05 -11.10 -6.21
N ALA A 192 10.16 -12.04 -5.95
CA ALA A 192 9.98 -12.65 -4.62
C ALA A 192 11.22 -13.43 -4.15
N LYS A 193 11.85 -14.20 -5.04
CA LYS A 193 13.12 -14.90 -4.72
C LYS A 193 14.25 -13.95 -4.36
N GLY A 194 14.35 -12.81 -5.04
CA GLY A 194 15.33 -11.76 -4.75
C GLY A 194 15.03 -10.96 -3.48
N SER A 195 14.00 -11.33 -2.71
CA SER A 195 13.54 -10.61 -1.53
C SER A 195 13.15 -11.51 -0.35
N VAL A 196 13.63 -12.76 -0.33
CA VAL A 196 13.35 -13.70 0.77
C VAL A 196 13.95 -13.21 2.09
N GLY A 197 15.21 -12.74 2.09
CA GLY A 197 15.83 -12.21 3.31
C GLY A 197 15.89 -13.21 4.46
N GLU A 198 15.81 -12.69 5.69
CA GLU A 198 15.54 -13.50 6.88
C GLU A 198 14.08 -13.95 6.89
N ASP A 199 13.85 -15.25 6.78
CA ASP A 199 12.52 -15.86 6.65
C ASP A 199 12.33 -16.95 7.72
N ALA A 200 12.52 -16.59 8.99
CA ALA A 200 12.51 -17.53 10.12
C ALA A 200 11.23 -18.39 10.19
N GLU A 201 10.09 -17.81 9.80
CA GLU A 201 8.79 -18.47 9.79
C GLU A 201 8.37 -19.00 8.41
N GLY A 202 9.18 -18.76 7.37
CA GLY A 202 8.99 -19.34 6.05
C GLY A 202 7.89 -18.69 5.18
N TYR A 203 7.29 -17.57 5.59
CA TYR A 203 6.17 -16.95 4.89
C TYR A 203 6.53 -16.49 3.47
N ARG A 204 7.73 -15.92 3.27
CA ARG A 204 8.14 -15.45 1.94
C ARG A 204 8.44 -16.61 1.01
N SER A 205 9.06 -17.65 1.55
CA SER A 205 9.29 -18.91 0.83
C SER A 205 7.99 -19.61 0.46
N ASP A 206 6.98 -19.57 1.34
CA ASP A 206 5.67 -20.18 1.08
C ASP A 206 4.89 -19.43 -0.01
N PHE A 207 4.93 -18.09 0.00
CA PHE A 207 4.38 -17.28 -1.09
C PHE A 207 4.98 -17.68 -2.46
N ILE A 208 6.29 -17.91 -2.55
CA ILE A 208 6.92 -18.35 -3.80
C ILE A 208 6.39 -19.72 -4.25
N LYS A 209 6.12 -20.64 -3.31
CA LYS A 209 5.51 -21.94 -3.63
C LYS A 209 4.09 -21.77 -4.14
N LEU A 210 3.30 -20.91 -3.50
CA LEU A 210 1.93 -20.60 -3.92
C LEU A 210 1.91 -20.10 -5.36
N VAL A 211 2.73 -19.11 -5.71
CA VAL A 211 2.78 -18.55 -7.07
C VAL A 211 3.13 -19.63 -8.11
N LYS A 212 4.09 -20.52 -7.79
CA LYS A 212 4.46 -21.64 -8.67
C LYS A 212 3.32 -22.64 -8.86
N GLN A 213 2.62 -22.99 -7.77
CA GLN A 213 1.47 -23.89 -7.85
C GLN A 213 0.35 -23.27 -8.70
N THR A 214 0.07 -21.98 -8.52
CA THR A 214 -0.89 -21.25 -9.36
C THR A 214 -0.47 -21.25 -10.83
N GLN A 215 0.81 -21.00 -11.14
CA GLN A 215 1.34 -21.05 -12.50
C GLN A 215 1.07 -22.42 -13.16
N LEU A 216 1.33 -23.52 -12.43
CA LEU A 216 1.08 -24.88 -12.92
C LEU A 216 -0.43 -25.11 -13.18
N LEU A 217 -1.29 -24.71 -12.25
CA LEU A 217 -2.74 -24.85 -12.41
C LEU A 217 -3.26 -24.05 -13.60
N ASP A 218 -2.79 -22.83 -13.80
CA ASP A 218 -3.20 -21.97 -14.92
C ASP A 218 -2.72 -22.54 -16.26
N SER A 219 -1.49 -23.08 -16.30
CA SER A 219 -0.96 -23.77 -17.48
C SER A 219 -1.72 -25.04 -17.84
N SER A 220 -2.31 -25.73 -16.86
CA SER A 220 -3.11 -26.95 -17.08
C SER A 220 -4.55 -26.69 -17.57
N ARG A 221 -5.00 -25.43 -17.52
CA ARG A 221 -6.33 -25.01 -17.97
C ARG A 221 -6.35 -24.51 -19.43
N LYS A 222 -5.18 -24.28 -20.02
CA LYS A 222 -5.00 -23.93 -21.44
C LYS A 222 -4.78 -25.18 -22.27
#